data_AF-N8QBN4-F1
#
_entry.id   AF-N8QBN4-F1
#
_cell.length_a   1.000
_cell.length_b   1.000
_cell.length_c   1.000
_cell.angle_alpha   90.00
_cell.angle_beta   90.00
_cell.angle_gamma   90.00
#
_symmetry.space_group_name_H-M   'P 1'
#
loop_
_entity.id
_entity.type
_entity.pdbx_description
1 polymer ?
#
loop_
_entity_poly.entity_id
_entity_poly.type
_entity_poly.pdbx_seq_one_letter_code
_entity_poly.pdbx_strand_id
1 'polypeptide(L)'
;MTVFFKPAQRKNAKLRLALAGPTGSGKTTGALLIAKGIGGRIAVADTENSSAELYDDLVPFEHANLQPPYTPEKFISAIKAAEQGGFDTLIIDSITHEWSGVGGCLELVDKIAKTSFNNNSWGAWSEVTPRHRKFIDAMLQSSINIIVTLRSKMETVQVNAGNNKKKVEKVGMKAEQRDGIEYEFTTVLDLTHDNYAVSTKDRTRLFAEARPLCENDGVLLKEWLISGSADACINGNQYLELEALMLQAGINIENYCLKRGLNSLHDVKQQIFEETCQSIHSMIQNLQKAQQANEKQMQAETDARLESDHQTALKDIQHAKSINDLNKPADYFRGTKYEQSILNACQAKSDMEGWSA
;
A
#
# COMPACT_ATOMS: atom_id res chain seq x y z
N MET A 1 -10.21 -21.77 -9.38
CA MET A 1 -10.18 -20.44 -8.73
C MET A 1 -11.50 -20.27 -8.00
N THR A 2 -11.46 -20.25 -6.67
CA THR A 2 -12.65 -20.04 -5.84
C THR A 2 -12.85 -18.53 -5.69
N VAL A 3 -14.02 -18.02 -6.09
CA VAL A 3 -14.38 -16.61 -5.96
C VAL A 3 -15.16 -16.44 -4.65
N PHE A 4 -14.69 -15.56 -3.77
CA PHE A 4 -15.37 -15.23 -2.51
C PHE A 4 -15.90 -13.79 -2.55
N PHE A 5 -17.13 -13.60 -2.09
CA PHE A 5 -17.76 -12.29 -1.93
C PHE A 5 -17.67 -11.84 -0.48
N LYS A 6 -17.46 -10.55 -0.25
CA LYS A 6 -17.46 -9.93 1.08
C LYS A 6 -18.26 -8.63 1.07
N PRO A 7 -18.73 -8.16 2.25
CA PRO A 7 -19.34 -6.85 2.36
C PRO A 7 -18.44 -5.76 1.78
N ALA A 8 -19.02 -4.87 0.98
CA ALA A 8 -18.29 -3.76 0.39
C ALA A 8 -17.87 -2.77 1.49
N GLN A 9 -16.58 -2.46 1.54
CA GLN A 9 -15.99 -1.49 2.45
C GLN A 9 -15.16 -0.49 1.65
N ARG A 10 -15.27 0.79 1.98
CA ARG A 10 -14.54 1.86 1.30
C ARG A 10 -13.10 1.90 1.83
N LYS A 11 -12.23 1.05 1.30
CA LYS A 11 -10.80 1.06 1.68
C LYS A 11 -10.15 2.37 1.23
N ASN A 12 -9.32 2.97 2.10
CA ASN A 12 -8.44 4.15 1.88
C ASN A 12 -8.24 4.51 0.40
N ALA A 13 -9.26 5.12 -0.19
CA ALA A 13 -9.27 5.37 -1.62
C ALA A 13 -8.48 6.64 -1.86
N LYS A 14 -7.78 6.70 -2.99
CA LYS A 14 -7.16 7.93 -3.44
C LYS A 14 -8.13 8.68 -4.34
N LEU A 15 -8.16 10.00 -4.23
CA LEU A 15 -9.06 10.82 -5.02
C LEU A 15 -8.71 10.69 -6.51
N ARG A 16 -9.75 10.48 -7.33
CA ARG A 16 -9.71 10.62 -8.79
C ARG A 16 -10.80 11.61 -9.16
N LEU A 17 -10.43 12.87 -9.25
CA LEU A 17 -11.34 13.97 -9.55
C LEU A 17 -11.03 14.54 -10.94
N ALA A 18 -12.07 14.74 -11.74
CA ALA A 18 -11.97 15.48 -12.99
C ALA A 18 -12.80 16.77 -12.91
N LEU A 19 -12.19 17.89 -13.28
CA LEU A 19 -12.84 19.19 -13.42
C LEU A 19 -12.88 19.57 -14.90
N ALA A 20 -14.04 19.44 -15.52
CA ALA A 20 -14.25 19.77 -16.93
C ALA A 20 -14.90 21.15 -17.06
N GLY A 21 -14.65 21.85 -18.16
CA GLY A 21 -15.30 23.15 -18.40
C GLY A 21 -14.61 24.03 -19.43
N PRO A 22 -15.30 25.08 -19.90
CA PRO A 22 -14.75 26.02 -20.86
C PRO A 22 -13.56 26.80 -20.31
N THR A 23 -12.90 27.58 -21.16
CA THR A 23 -11.87 28.53 -20.69
C THR A 23 -12.52 29.57 -19.79
N GLY A 24 -11.85 29.94 -18.69
CA GLY A 24 -12.36 30.94 -17.73
C GLY A 24 -13.35 30.41 -16.69
N SER A 25 -13.73 29.13 -16.71
CA SER A 25 -14.67 28.54 -15.73
C SER A 25 -14.07 28.21 -14.35
N GLY A 26 -12.85 28.67 -14.06
CA GLY A 26 -12.21 28.48 -12.76
C GLY A 26 -11.66 27.07 -12.47
N LYS A 27 -11.32 26.26 -13.49
CA LYS A 27 -10.81 24.88 -13.31
C LYS A 27 -9.57 24.80 -12.42
N THR A 28 -8.53 25.57 -12.75
CA THR A 28 -7.25 25.60 -12.02
C THR A 28 -7.47 26.07 -10.57
N THR A 29 -8.23 27.15 -10.39
CA THR A 29 -8.61 27.68 -9.07
C THR A 29 -9.37 26.64 -8.24
N GLY A 30 -10.38 25.98 -8.82
CA GLY A 30 -11.16 24.93 -8.15
C GLY A 30 -10.31 23.73 -7.76
N ALA A 31 -9.38 23.31 -8.63
CA ALA A 31 -8.44 22.22 -8.34
C ALA A 31 -7.53 22.56 -7.16
N LEU A 32 -6.97 23.77 -7.13
CA LEU A 32 -6.09 24.24 -6.05
C LEU A 32 -6.85 24.38 -4.73
N LEU A 33 -8.07 24.91 -4.73
CA LEU A 33 -8.90 25.02 -3.52
C LEU A 33 -9.24 23.65 -2.93
N ILE A 34 -9.60 22.67 -3.78
CA ILE A 34 -9.85 21.30 -3.34
C ILE A 34 -8.56 20.67 -2.79
N ALA A 35 -7.43 20.81 -3.49
CA ALA A 35 -6.15 20.28 -3.04
C ALA A 35 -5.73 20.89 -1.69
N LYS A 36 -5.97 22.20 -1.50
CA LYS A 36 -5.75 22.90 -0.23
C LYS A 36 -6.56 22.29 0.91
N GLY A 37 -7.85 22.02 0.69
CA GLY A 37 -8.72 21.39 1.68
C GLY A 37 -8.35 19.95 2.01
N ILE A 38 -7.83 19.20 1.03
CA ILE A 38 -7.26 17.87 1.28
C ILE A 38 -5.98 17.98 2.15
N GLY A 39 -5.18 19.01 1.90
CA GLY A 39 -3.93 19.28 2.58
C GLY A 39 -2.78 18.36 2.14
N GLY A 40 -1.62 18.54 2.78
CA GLY A 40 -0.38 17.88 2.38
C GLY A 40 0.38 18.65 1.30
N ARG A 41 1.35 17.99 0.66
CA ARG A 41 2.17 18.61 -0.41
C ARG A 41 1.45 18.50 -1.75
N ILE A 42 1.39 19.61 -2.48
CA ILE A 42 0.69 19.72 -3.75
C ILE A 42 1.72 19.90 -4.87
N ALA A 43 1.58 19.10 -5.92
CA ALA A 43 2.28 19.28 -7.20
C ALA A 43 1.29 19.65 -8.29
N VAL A 44 1.69 20.53 -9.21
CA VAL A 44 0.92 20.89 -10.41
C VAL A 44 1.75 20.61 -11.65
N ALA A 45 1.30 19.66 -12.46
CA ALA A 45 1.82 19.40 -13.79
C ALA A 45 1.00 20.20 -14.82
N ASP A 46 1.57 21.31 -15.27
CA ASP A 46 0.90 22.32 -16.09
C ASP A 46 1.30 22.21 -17.56
N THR A 47 0.32 22.19 -18.45
CA THR A 47 0.48 22.10 -19.91
C THR A 47 0.12 23.42 -20.62
N GLU A 48 -0.37 24.42 -19.87
CA GLU A 48 -0.81 25.73 -20.36
C GLU A 48 0.28 26.79 -20.10
N ASN A 49 1.55 26.43 -20.35
CA ASN A 49 2.71 27.33 -20.33
C ASN A 49 2.93 28.07 -18.99
N SER A 50 2.90 27.35 -17.88
CA SER A 50 3.12 27.88 -16.53
C SER A 50 2.05 28.86 -16.04
N SER A 51 0.84 28.80 -16.61
CA SER A 51 -0.30 29.60 -16.15
C SER A 51 -0.71 29.30 -14.70
N ALA A 52 -0.42 28.11 -14.18
CA ALA A 52 -0.73 27.75 -12.81
C ALA A 52 0.09 28.56 -11.78
N GLU A 53 1.30 29.01 -12.12
CA GLU A 53 2.15 29.83 -11.23
C GLU A 53 1.50 31.17 -10.84
N LEU A 54 0.51 31.64 -11.61
CA LEU A 54 -0.24 32.86 -11.32
C LEU A 54 -1.17 32.76 -10.09
N TYR A 55 -1.28 31.57 -9.50
CA TYR A 55 -2.14 31.28 -8.35
C TYR A 55 -1.34 30.93 -7.08
N ASP A 56 -0.08 31.38 -6.99
CA ASP A 56 0.81 31.15 -5.85
C ASP A 56 0.27 31.71 -4.52
N ASP A 57 -0.65 32.68 -4.60
CA ASP A 57 -1.35 33.30 -3.49
C ASP A 57 -2.44 32.41 -2.86
N LEU A 58 -2.97 31.42 -3.60
CA LEU A 58 -4.07 30.57 -3.12
C LEU A 58 -3.62 29.50 -2.13
N VAL A 59 -2.54 28.80 -2.46
CA VAL A 59 -1.97 27.70 -1.68
C VAL A 59 -0.52 27.45 -2.10
N PRO A 60 0.39 27.05 -1.19
CA PRO A 60 1.71 26.59 -1.57
C PRO A 60 1.65 25.30 -2.40
N PHE A 61 2.24 25.29 -3.59
CA PHE A 61 2.42 24.10 -4.43
C PHE A 61 3.74 24.16 -5.19
N GLU A 62 4.22 23.01 -5.65
CA GLU A 62 5.37 22.91 -6.56
C GLU A 62 4.88 22.70 -8.00
N HIS A 63 5.54 23.35 -8.95
CA HIS A 63 5.12 23.38 -10.35
C HIS A 63 6.06 22.59 -11.25
N ALA A 64 5.49 21.91 -12.25
CA ALA A 64 6.21 21.31 -13.35
C ALA A 64 5.57 21.70 -14.69
N ASN A 65 6.31 22.42 -15.51
CA ASN A 65 5.87 22.81 -16.85
C ASN A 65 6.07 21.65 -17.86
N LEU A 66 4.96 21.05 -18.30
CA LEU A 66 4.89 20.06 -19.36
C LEU A 66 4.79 20.75 -20.72
N GLN A 67 5.88 20.70 -21.49
CA GLN A 67 5.92 21.26 -22.85
C GLN A 67 5.65 20.18 -23.92
N PRO A 68 5.27 20.54 -25.16
CA PRO A 68 5.19 19.59 -26.27
C PRO A 68 6.51 18.82 -26.48
N PRO A 69 6.48 17.57 -27.01
CA PRO A 69 5.28 16.82 -27.38
C PRO A 69 4.56 16.27 -26.14
N TYR A 70 3.23 16.27 -26.19
CA TYR A 70 2.33 15.84 -25.11
C TYR A 70 2.04 14.33 -25.15
N THR A 71 3.10 13.51 -25.20
CA THR A 71 2.93 12.05 -25.31
C THR A 71 2.37 11.44 -24.01
N PRO A 72 1.60 10.34 -24.07
CA PRO A 72 1.09 9.64 -22.88
C PRO A 72 2.20 9.32 -21.86
N GLU A 73 3.40 8.93 -22.34
CA GLU A 73 4.55 8.60 -21.49
C GLU A 73 5.08 9.80 -20.69
N LYS A 74 4.94 11.02 -21.23
CA LYS A 74 5.36 12.23 -20.51
C LYS A 74 4.44 12.49 -19.32
N PHE A 75 3.13 12.30 -19.48
CA PHE A 75 2.17 12.39 -18.38
C PHE A 75 2.39 11.29 -17.34
N ILE A 76 2.65 10.04 -17.78
CA ILE A 76 3.03 8.94 -16.86
C ILE A 76 4.28 9.31 -16.05
N SER A 77 5.27 9.93 -16.69
CA SER A 77 6.51 10.35 -16.01
C SER A 77 6.24 11.44 -14.98
N ALA A 78 5.36 12.40 -15.27
CA ALA A 78 4.94 13.42 -14.31
C ALA A 78 4.24 12.82 -13.08
N ILE A 79 3.35 11.84 -13.29
CA ILE A 79 2.69 11.12 -12.19
C ILE A 79 3.73 10.43 -11.30
N LYS A 80 4.64 9.66 -11.91
CA LYS A 80 5.71 8.96 -11.16
C LYS A 80 6.65 9.91 -10.44
N ALA A 81 6.99 11.05 -11.05
CA ALA A 81 7.82 12.07 -10.42
C ALA A 81 7.14 12.66 -9.18
N ALA A 82 5.82 12.92 -9.25
CA ALA A 82 5.07 13.39 -8.08
C ALA A 82 4.98 12.32 -6.97
N GLU A 83 4.82 11.05 -7.32
CA GLU A 83 4.85 9.96 -6.33
C GLU A 83 6.23 9.87 -5.64
N GLN A 84 7.31 9.88 -6.43
CA GLN A 84 8.69 9.81 -5.92
C GLN A 84 9.07 11.06 -5.12
N GLY A 85 8.52 12.21 -5.48
CA GLY A 85 8.69 13.47 -4.76
C GLY A 85 7.98 13.50 -3.40
N GLY A 86 7.16 12.50 -3.08
CA GLY A 86 6.41 12.43 -1.82
C GLY A 86 5.32 13.50 -1.72
N PHE A 87 4.66 13.80 -2.84
CA PHE A 87 3.49 14.68 -2.86
C PHE A 87 2.24 13.91 -2.42
N ASP A 88 1.26 14.61 -1.84
CA ASP A 88 -0.02 14.02 -1.44
C ASP A 88 -1.08 14.15 -2.52
N THR A 89 -1.00 15.23 -3.30
CA THR A 89 -1.92 15.54 -4.39
C THR A 89 -1.17 16.04 -5.61
N LEU A 90 -1.45 15.46 -6.77
CA LEU A 90 -1.02 15.95 -8.07
C LEU A 90 -2.23 16.49 -8.84
N ILE A 91 -2.10 17.73 -9.30
CA ILE A 91 -3.02 18.35 -10.25
C ILE A 91 -2.38 18.25 -11.64
N ILE A 92 -3.12 17.74 -12.63
CA ILE A 92 -2.69 17.73 -14.04
C ILE A 92 -3.59 18.71 -14.80
N ASP A 93 -3.04 19.85 -15.18
CA ASP A 93 -3.76 20.95 -15.83
C ASP A 93 -3.22 21.19 -17.25
N SER A 94 -3.75 20.56 -18.30
CA SER A 94 -4.89 19.67 -18.39
C SER A 94 -4.49 18.36 -19.09
N ILE A 95 -5.32 17.33 -18.92
CA ILE A 95 -5.13 16.08 -19.67
C ILE A 95 -5.64 16.16 -21.12
N THR A 96 -6.30 17.26 -21.51
CA THR A 96 -6.73 17.51 -22.89
C THR A 96 -5.56 17.51 -23.87
N HIS A 97 -4.39 18.00 -23.44
CA HIS A 97 -3.19 18.04 -24.28
C HIS A 97 -2.62 16.65 -24.58
N GLU A 98 -2.75 15.68 -23.68
CA GLU A 98 -2.35 14.29 -23.95
C GLU A 98 -3.11 13.71 -25.15
N TRP A 99 -4.38 14.10 -25.30
CA TRP A 99 -5.24 13.61 -26.36
C TRP A 99 -5.05 14.38 -27.67
N SER A 100 -5.25 15.70 -27.60
CA SER A 100 -5.42 16.56 -28.78
C SER A 100 -4.34 17.63 -28.95
N GLY A 101 -3.40 17.72 -28.01
CA GLY A 101 -2.26 18.63 -28.11
C GLY A 101 -1.19 18.15 -29.08
N VAL A 102 -0.22 19.02 -29.36
CA VAL A 102 0.93 18.73 -30.22
C VAL A 102 1.69 17.50 -29.71
N GLY A 103 1.81 16.48 -30.56
CA GLY A 103 2.41 15.18 -30.23
C GLY A 103 1.58 14.30 -29.28
N GLY A 104 0.32 14.66 -29.01
CA GLY A 104 -0.66 13.86 -28.28
C GLY A 104 -1.25 12.73 -29.13
N CYS A 105 -2.21 11.99 -28.59
CA CYS A 105 -2.78 10.78 -29.20
C CYS A 105 -3.27 10.99 -30.63
N LEU A 106 -4.02 12.06 -30.91
CA LEU A 106 -4.58 12.30 -32.25
C LEU A 106 -3.49 12.51 -33.30
N GLU A 107 -2.49 13.34 -33.02
CA GLU A 107 -1.36 13.55 -33.93
C GLU A 107 -0.46 12.30 -34.05
N LEU A 108 -0.30 11.54 -32.97
CA LEU A 108 0.44 10.27 -32.99
C LEU A 108 -0.23 9.25 -33.92
N VAL A 109 -1.57 9.12 -33.85
CA VAL A 109 -2.33 8.25 -34.76
C VAL A 109 -2.14 8.70 -36.21
N ASP A 110 -2.31 9.98 -36.49
CA ASP A 110 -2.15 10.53 -37.85
C ASP A 110 -0.74 10.29 -38.41
N LYS A 111 0.28 10.47 -37.57
CA LYS A 111 1.68 10.23 -37.94
C LYS A 111 1.92 8.75 -38.25
N ILE A 112 1.50 7.85 -37.36
CA ILE A 112 1.68 6.40 -37.50
C ILE A 112 0.90 5.86 -38.71
N ALA A 113 -0.31 6.35 -38.94
CA ALA A 113 -1.11 5.99 -40.09
C ALA A 113 -0.38 6.29 -41.40
N LYS A 114 0.21 7.50 -41.50
CA LYS A 114 0.99 7.94 -42.68
C LYS A 114 2.28 7.16 -42.86
N THR A 115 3.02 6.85 -41.79
CA THR A 115 4.35 6.24 -41.89
C THR A 115 4.35 4.73 -41.98
N SER A 116 3.41 4.06 -41.32
CA SER A 116 3.52 2.62 -41.02
C SER A 116 2.33 1.80 -41.52
N PHE A 117 1.21 2.44 -41.85
CA PHE A 117 -0.01 1.74 -42.24
C PHE A 117 -0.64 2.24 -43.55
N ASN A 118 0.10 2.91 -44.44
CA ASN A 118 -0.41 3.42 -45.73
C ASN A 118 -1.73 4.22 -45.60
N ASN A 119 -1.79 5.14 -44.64
CA ASN A 119 -2.97 5.93 -44.25
C ASN A 119 -4.14 5.12 -43.63
N ASN A 120 -3.93 3.87 -43.21
CA ASN A 120 -4.92 3.14 -42.43
C ASN A 120 -4.87 3.56 -40.95
N SER A 121 -5.81 4.41 -40.55
CA SER A 121 -5.97 4.88 -39.17
C SER A 121 -6.32 3.76 -38.19
N TRP A 122 -6.98 2.69 -38.63
CA TRP A 122 -7.37 1.58 -37.74
C TRP A 122 -6.14 0.84 -37.18
N GLY A 123 -5.14 0.57 -38.02
CA GLY A 123 -3.87 0.00 -37.58
C GLY A 123 -3.05 0.97 -36.71
N ALA A 124 -3.11 2.27 -36.97
CA ALA A 124 -2.44 3.25 -36.11
C ALA A 124 -3.05 3.30 -34.69
N TRP A 125 -4.37 3.13 -34.57
CA TRP A 125 -5.04 3.07 -33.28
C TRP A 125 -4.62 1.87 -32.42
N SER A 126 -4.21 0.74 -33.01
CA SER A 126 -3.72 -0.41 -32.22
C SER A 126 -2.41 -0.11 -31.51
N GLU A 127 -1.61 0.83 -32.01
CA GLU A 127 -0.36 1.28 -31.39
C GLU A 127 -0.58 2.38 -30.34
N VAL A 128 -1.52 3.29 -30.56
CA VAL A 128 -1.75 4.44 -29.66
C VAL A 128 -2.68 4.11 -28.50
N THR A 129 -3.70 3.28 -28.72
CA THR A 129 -4.67 2.90 -27.67
C THR A 129 -4.00 2.30 -26.43
N PRO A 130 -3.03 1.38 -26.54
CA PRO A 130 -2.32 0.85 -25.37
C PRO A 130 -1.53 1.91 -24.60
N ARG A 131 -0.96 2.91 -25.30
CA ARG A 131 -0.19 4.00 -24.68
C ARG A 131 -1.09 4.92 -23.85
N HIS A 132 -2.22 5.33 -24.42
CA HIS A 132 -3.24 6.09 -23.71
C HIS A 132 -3.79 5.31 -22.52
N ARG A 133 -4.09 4.02 -22.67
CA ARG A 133 -4.53 3.16 -21.55
C ARG A 133 -3.52 3.11 -20.42
N LYS A 134 -2.22 2.98 -20.71
CA LYS A 134 -1.16 3.02 -19.69
C LYS A 134 -1.15 4.36 -18.93
N PHE A 135 -1.47 5.46 -19.59
CA PHE A 135 -1.61 6.76 -18.93
C PHE A 135 -2.82 6.79 -17.99
N ILE A 136 -3.99 6.32 -18.44
CA ILE A 136 -5.17 6.17 -17.58
C ILE A 136 -4.86 5.27 -16.38
N ASP A 137 -4.26 4.10 -16.62
CA ASP A 137 -3.88 3.15 -15.57
C ASP A 137 -2.93 3.78 -14.56
N ALA A 138 -1.94 4.57 -15.01
CA ALA A 138 -1.02 5.28 -14.12
C ALA A 138 -1.75 6.28 -13.22
N MET A 139 -2.73 7.03 -13.75
CA MET A 139 -3.56 7.91 -12.92
C MET A 139 -4.40 7.11 -11.92
N LEU A 140 -5.08 6.05 -12.37
CA LEU A 140 -5.99 5.27 -11.53
C LEU A 140 -5.26 4.53 -10.40
N GLN A 141 -4.09 3.96 -10.70
CA GLN A 141 -3.30 3.17 -9.75
C GLN A 141 -2.38 4.01 -8.86
N SER A 142 -2.34 5.33 -9.07
CA SER A 142 -1.42 6.19 -8.32
C SER A 142 -1.63 6.12 -6.79
N SER A 143 -0.53 6.15 -6.05
CA SER A 143 -0.53 6.16 -4.59
C SER A 143 -0.95 7.51 -3.96
N ILE A 144 -1.08 8.55 -4.77
CA ILE A 144 -1.41 9.92 -4.35
C ILE A 144 -2.78 10.35 -4.89
N ASN A 145 -3.33 11.46 -4.41
CA ASN A 145 -4.57 12.02 -4.95
C ASN A 145 -4.30 12.63 -6.33
N ILE A 146 -5.21 12.39 -7.28
CA ILE A 146 -5.10 12.90 -8.65
C ILE A 146 -6.32 13.77 -8.94
N ILE A 147 -6.07 15.03 -9.27
CA ILE A 147 -7.06 15.96 -9.80
C ILE A 147 -6.63 16.28 -11.24
N VAL A 148 -7.53 16.13 -12.20
CA VAL A 148 -7.27 16.52 -13.59
C VAL A 148 -8.22 17.62 -14.00
N THR A 149 -7.75 18.50 -14.87
CA THR A 149 -8.64 19.42 -15.59
C THR A 149 -8.84 18.94 -17.02
N LEU A 150 -10.01 19.24 -17.57
CA LEU A 150 -10.40 18.95 -18.94
C LEU A 150 -10.95 20.23 -19.57
N ARG A 151 -10.49 20.55 -20.78
CA ARG A 151 -11.14 21.59 -21.58
C ARG A 151 -12.42 21.02 -22.16
N SER A 152 -13.47 21.84 -22.22
CA SER A 152 -14.72 21.48 -22.88
C SER A 152 -14.98 22.38 -24.07
N LYS A 153 -15.46 21.80 -25.17
CA LYS A 153 -15.95 22.50 -26.37
C LYS A 153 -17.45 22.33 -26.49
N MET A 154 -18.08 23.28 -27.19
CA MET A 154 -19.50 23.20 -27.47
C MET A 154 -19.76 22.04 -28.45
N GLU A 155 -20.56 21.07 -28.01
CA GLU A 155 -20.98 19.95 -28.84
C GLU A 155 -22.15 20.39 -29.73
N THR A 156 -22.05 20.05 -31.01
CA THR A 156 -23.08 20.33 -31.99
C THR A 156 -23.45 19.07 -32.76
N VAL A 157 -24.74 18.81 -32.91
CA VAL A 157 -25.26 17.71 -33.74
C VAL A 157 -25.93 18.26 -34.98
N GLN A 158 -25.87 17.50 -36.08
CA GLN A 158 -26.61 17.81 -37.29
C GLN A 158 -27.98 17.13 -37.20
N VAL A 159 -29.03 17.91 -37.02
CA VAL A 159 -30.43 17.45 -37.02
C VAL A 159 -31.02 17.65 -38.41
N ASN A 160 -31.72 16.65 -38.93
CA ASN A 160 -32.47 16.79 -40.17
C ASN A 160 -33.74 17.60 -39.90
N ALA A 161 -33.79 18.83 -40.42
CA ALA A 161 -34.93 19.75 -40.21
C ALA A 161 -36.06 19.57 -41.24
N GLY A 162 -36.10 18.45 -41.97
CA GLY A 162 -36.96 18.26 -43.14
C GLY A 162 -36.48 19.03 -44.38
N ASN A 163 -36.92 18.62 -45.57
CA ASN A 163 -36.55 19.21 -46.88
C ASN A 163 -35.04 19.22 -47.21
N ASN A 164 -34.31 18.13 -46.94
CA ASN A 164 -32.86 18.00 -47.24
C ASN A 164 -31.97 19.11 -46.60
N LYS A 165 -32.49 19.89 -45.65
CA LYS A 165 -31.72 20.90 -44.92
C LYS A 165 -31.22 20.32 -43.60
N LYS A 166 -29.89 20.26 -43.45
CA LYS A 166 -29.22 19.94 -42.20
C LYS A 166 -29.15 21.20 -41.33
N LYS A 167 -29.65 21.11 -40.10
CA LYS A 167 -29.54 22.18 -39.09
C LYS A 167 -28.55 21.75 -38.04
N VAL A 168 -27.59 22.61 -37.70
CA VAL A 168 -26.63 22.36 -36.61
C VAL A 168 -27.29 22.85 -35.32
N GLU A 169 -27.53 21.94 -34.38
CA GLU A 169 -28.05 22.26 -33.05
C GLU A 169 -26.96 22.07 -32.00
N LYS A 170 -26.87 23.02 -31.07
CA LYS A 170 -25.94 22.97 -29.95
C LYS A 170 -26.55 22.08 -28.87
N VAL A 171 -25.88 20.99 -28.50
CA VAL A 171 -26.43 19.95 -27.61
C VAL A 171 -25.91 20.08 -26.18
N GLY A 172 -24.71 20.65 -26.01
CA GLY A 172 -24.11 20.83 -24.69
C GLY A 172 -22.64 21.15 -24.77
N MET A 173 -21.94 20.91 -23.67
CA MET A 173 -20.48 20.98 -23.60
C MET A 173 -19.94 19.56 -23.53
N LYS A 174 -18.91 19.27 -24.33
CA LYS A 174 -18.23 17.97 -24.36
C LYS A 174 -16.75 18.16 -24.04
N ALA A 175 -16.22 17.31 -23.16
CA ALA A 175 -14.81 17.29 -22.84
C ALA A 175 -13.97 16.95 -24.08
N GLU A 176 -12.86 17.65 -24.26
CA GLU A 176 -11.90 17.42 -25.32
C GLU A 176 -10.95 16.27 -24.96
N GLN A 177 -11.48 15.06 -25.00
CA GLN A 177 -10.77 13.84 -24.61
C GLN A 177 -11.46 12.62 -25.25
N ARG A 178 -10.88 11.43 -25.12
CA ARG A 178 -11.49 10.18 -25.56
C ARG A 178 -12.85 9.96 -24.92
N ASP A 179 -13.84 9.58 -25.74
CA ASP A 179 -15.18 9.24 -25.27
C ASP A 179 -15.13 8.18 -24.15
N GLY A 180 -15.85 8.44 -23.07
CA GLY A 180 -15.94 7.56 -21.90
C GLY A 180 -14.88 7.81 -20.83
N ILE A 181 -14.02 8.83 -20.98
CA ILE A 181 -13.01 9.18 -19.97
C ILE A 181 -13.62 9.47 -18.59
N GLU A 182 -14.85 9.99 -18.54
CA GLU A 182 -15.62 10.24 -17.32
C GLU A 182 -15.87 8.97 -16.49
N TYR A 183 -15.86 7.79 -17.13
CA TYR A 183 -16.05 6.52 -16.43
C TYR A 183 -14.84 6.12 -15.57
N GLU A 184 -13.67 6.69 -15.82
CA GLU A 184 -12.44 6.38 -15.10
C GLU A 184 -12.38 7.08 -13.73
N PHE A 185 -13.00 8.26 -13.59
CA PHE A 185 -12.90 9.06 -12.37
C PHE A 185 -13.92 8.67 -11.29
N THR A 186 -13.62 8.96 -10.03
CA THR A 186 -14.57 8.75 -8.92
C THR A 186 -15.65 9.83 -8.93
N THR A 187 -15.22 11.06 -9.20
CA THR A 187 -16.06 12.25 -9.30
C THR A 187 -15.62 13.07 -10.52
N VAL A 188 -16.61 13.56 -11.27
CA VAL A 188 -16.48 14.41 -12.45
C VAL A 188 -17.42 15.59 -12.27
N LEU A 189 -16.84 16.79 -12.21
CA LEU A 189 -17.58 18.04 -12.07
C LEU A 189 -17.39 18.88 -13.33
N ASP A 190 -18.50 19.30 -13.92
CA ASP A 190 -18.54 20.27 -15.00
C ASP A 190 -18.70 21.67 -14.43
N LEU A 191 -17.70 22.53 -14.68
CA LEU A 191 -17.70 23.92 -14.29
C LEU A 191 -18.38 24.76 -15.38
N THR A 192 -19.40 25.51 -14.96
CA THR A 192 -20.10 26.48 -15.80
C THR A 192 -19.28 27.76 -15.99
N HIS A 193 -19.72 28.65 -16.89
CA HIS A 193 -19.08 29.96 -17.07
C HIS A 193 -19.15 30.85 -15.82
N ASP A 194 -20.13 30.62 -14.95
CA ASP A 194 -20.30 31.34 -13.68
C ASP A 194 -19.54 30.69 -12.51
N ASN A 195 -18.60 29.77 -12.81
CA ASN A 195 -17.79 29.01 -11.85
C ASN A 195 -18.57 28.08 -10.90
N TYR A 196 -19.81 27.72 -11.25
CA TYR A 196 -20.55 26.68 -10.53
C TYR A 196 -20.14 25.30 -11.01
N ALA A 197 -19.82 24.41 -10.07
CA ALA A 197 -19.60 23.00 -10.31
C ALA A 197 -20.92 22.22 -10.33
N VAL A 198 -21.16 21.50 -11.41
CA VAL A 198 -22.29 20.59 -11.58
C VAL A 198 -21.75 19.17 -11.68
N SER A 199 -22.29 18.24 -10.89
CA SER A 199 -21.84 16.84 -10.93
C SER A 199 -22.37 16.14 -12.18
N THR A 200 -21.46 15.67 -13.04
CA THR A 200 -21.77 14.73 -14.13
C THR A 200 -21.64 13.29 -13.68
N LYS A 201 -20.72 13.03 -12.74
CA LYS A 201 -20.61 11.75 -12.04
C LYS A 201 -20.11 12.02 -10.64
N ASP A 202 -20.79 11.50 -9.63
CA ASP A 202 -20.31 11.64 -8.26
C ASP A 202 -20.63 10.39 -7.45
N ARG A 203 -19.59 9.59 -7.18
CA ARG A 203 -19.71 8.45 -6.25
C ARG A 203 -19.72 8.90 -4.79
N THR A 204 -19.34 10.15 -4.51
CA THR A 204 -19.24 10.66 -3.14
C THR A 204 -20.58 11.12 -2.57
N ARG A 205 -21.47 11.59 -3.46
CA ARG A 205 -22.74 12.24 -3.15
C ARG A 205 -22.58 13.58 -2.41
N LEU A 206 -21.40 14.18 -2.47
CA LEU A 206 -21.10 15.48 -1.85
C LEU A 206 -21.54 16.67 -2.71
N PHE A 207 -21.70 16.46 -4.03
CA PHE A 207 -21.98 17.50 -5.02
C PHE A 207 -23.38 17.36 -5.64
N ALA A 208 -24.39 17.09 -4.79
CA ALA A 208 -25.77 16.95 -5.24
C ALA A 208 -26.37 18.26 -5.77
N GLU A 209 -25.93 19.39 -5.22
CA GLU A 209 -26.37 20.73 -5.63
C GLU A 209 -25.23 21.47 -6.30
N ALA A 210 -25.56 22.25 -7.34
CA ALA A 210 -24.57 23.05 -8.04
C ALA A 210 -24.08 24.20 -7.16
N ARG A 211 -22.76 24.32 -6.99
CA ARG A 211 -22.14 25.38 -6.18
C ARG A 211 -20.73 25.72 -6.65
N PRO A 212 -20.18 26.91 -6.32
CA PRO A 212 -18.77 27.19 -6.50
C PRO A 212 -17.91 26.25 -5.66
N LEU A 213 -16.76 25.84 -6.19
CA LEU A 213 -15.80 25.02 -5.45
C LEU A 213 -15.05 25.87 -4.42
N CYS A 214 -14.85 25.30 -3.24
CA CYS A 214 -14.15 25.94 -2.14
C CYS A 214 -13.23 24.96 -1.41
N GLU A 215 -12.42 25.49 -0.49
CA GLU A 215 -11.51 24.70 0.34
C GLU A 215 -12.25 23.60 1.15
N ASN A 216 -13.44 23.91 1.65
CA ASN A 216 -14.24 22.97 2.43
C ASN A 216 -14.66 21.73 1.62
N ASP A 217 -14.81 21.83 0.29
CA ASP A 217 -15.09 20.66 -0.55
C ASP A 217 -13.93 19.65 -0.51
N GLY A 218 -12.68 20.14 -0.45
CA GLY A 218 -11.50 19.30 -0.27
C GLY A 218 -11.47 18.59 1.07
N VAL A 219 -11.88 19.26 2.14
CA VAL A 219 -12.00 18.68 3.49
C VAL A 219 -13.04 17.55 3.50
N LEU A 220 -14.24 17.80 2.96
CA LEU A 220 -15.31 16.79 2.88
C LEU A 220 -14.92 15.60 2.01
N LEU A 221 -14.21 15.84 0.90
CA LEU A 221 -13.65 14.77 0.07
C LEU A 221 -12.64 13.93 0.83
N LYS A 222 -11.70 14.56 1.55
CA LYS A 222 -10.73 13.85 2.39
C LYS A 222 -11.44 13.00 3.44
N GLU A 223 -12.40 13.57 4.16
CA GLU A 223 -13.23 12.86 5.15
C GLU A 223 -13.93 11.67 4.52
N TRP A 224 -14.53 11.83 3.35
CA TRP A 224 -15.19 10.74 2.63
C TRP A 224 -14.23 9.62 2.21
N LEU A 225 -13.00 9.96 1.83
CA LEU A 225 -11.97 8.99 1.44
C LEU A 225 -11.46 8.18 2.64
N ILE A 226 -11.33 8.81 3.82
CA ILE A 226 -10.86 8.16 5.05
C ILE A 226 -12.00 7.48 5.84
N SER A 227 -13.25 7.93 5.71
CA SER A 227 -14.39 7.44 6.51
C SER A 227 -14.69 5.96 6.27
N GLY A 228 -14.23 5.42 5.14
CA GLY A 228 -14.32 3.99 4.85
C GLY A 228 -13.24 3.12 5.50
N SER A 229 -12.21 3.75 6.09
CA SER A 229 -11.11 3.06 6.79
C SER A 229 -11.46 2.63 8.22
N ALA A 230 -12.52 3.20 8.82
CA ALA A 230 -12.89 2.93 10.22
C ALA A 230 -13.32 1.45 10.45
N ASP A 231 -13.81 0.77 9.41
CA ASP A 231 -14.21 -0.64 9.45
C ASP A 231 -13.39 -1.54 8.52
N ALA A 232 -12.26 -1.04 7.99
CA ALA A 232 -11.45 -1.81 7.06
C ALA A 232 -10.87 -3.06 7.73
N CYS A 233 -11.20 -4.21 7.15
CA CYS A 233 -10.61 -5.49 7.47
C CYS A 233 -9.15 -5.61 6.99
N ILE A 234 -8.34 -6.43 7.66
CA ILE A 234 -6.94 -6.67 7.31
C ILE A 234 -6.78 -7.13 5.84
N ASN A 235 -5.65 -6.78 5.23
CA ASN A 235 -5.31 -7.21 3.88
C ASN A 235 -4.69 -8.62 3.84
N GLY A 236 -4.40 -9.16 2.65
CA GLY A 236 -3.87 -10.52 2.50
C GLY A 236 -2.50 -10.74 3.13
N ASN A 237 -1.61 -9.75 3.08
CA ASN A 237 -0.29 -9.87 3.72
C ASN A 237 -0.41 -9.85 5.24
N GLN A 238 -1.25 -8.96 5.77
CA GLN A 238 -1.56 -8.88 7.19
C GLN A 238 -2.25 -10.17 7.70
N TYR A 239 -3.12 -10.77 6.89
CA TYR A 239 -3.70 -12.07 7.21
C TYR A 239 -2.62 -13.14 7.39
N LEU A 240 -1.71 -13.27 6.41
CA LEU A 240 -0.65 -14.27 6.45
C LEU A 240 0.30 -14.05 7.64
N GLU A 241 0.63 -12.80 7.93
CA GLU A 241 1.44 -12.43 9.09
C GLU A 241 0.76 -12.82 10.40
N LEU A 242 -0.52 -12.47 10.58
CA LEU A 242 -1.27 -12.78 11.79
C LEU A 242 -1.48 -14.29 11.96
N GLU A 243 -1.77 -15.00 10.87
CA GLU A 243 -1.91 -16.46 10.85
C GLU A 243 -0.60 -17.13 11.29
N ALA A 244 0.53 -16.72 10.72
CA ALA A 244 1.84 -17.26 11.08
C ALA A 244 2.17 -17.03 12.57
N LEU A 245 1.90 -15.82 13.09
CA LEU A 245 2.12 -15.49 14.50
C LEU A 245 1.23 -16.30 15.43
N MET A 246 -0.05 -16.46 15.09
CA MET A 246 -0.99 -17.26 15.88
C MET A 246 -0.58 -18.74 15.93
N LEU A 247 -0.15 -19.30 14.80
CA LEU A 247 0.36 -20.67 14.74
C LEU A 247 1.62 -20.83 15.60
N GLN A 248 2.56 -19.88 15.53
CA GLN A 248 3.77 -19.90 16.37
C GLN A 248 3.46 -19.79 17.87
N ALA A 249 2.43 -19.04 18.24
CA ALA A 249 1.97 -18.92 19.61
C ALA A 249 1.10 -20.11 20.09
N GLY A 250 0.77 -21.06 19.20
CA GLY A 250 -0.13 -22.18 19.50
C GLY A 250 -1.59 -21.75 19.69
N ILE A 251 -1.98 -20.59 19.16
CA ILE A 251 -3.35 -20.06 19.25
C ILE A 251 -4.22 -20.77 18.23
N ASN A 252 -5.32 -21.39 18.69
CA ASN A 252 -6.33 -21.95 17.80
C ASN A 252 -7.14 -20.81 17.15
N ILE A 253 -6.99 -20.67 15.83
CA ILE A 253 -7.58 -19.58 15.04
C ILE A 253 -9.11 -19.64 15.03
N GLU A 254 -9.71 -20.83 14.91
CA GLU A 254 -11.17 -20.99 14.91
C GLU A 254 -11.78 -20.47 16.21
N ASN A 255 -11.22 -20.88 17.35
CA ASN A 255 -11.63 -20.41 18.67
C ASN A 255 -11.40 -18.91 18.85
N TYR A 256 -10.30 -18.37 18.32
CA TYR A 256 -10.02 -16.93 18.35
C TYR A 256 -11.11 -16.13 17.63
N CYS A 257 -11.50 -16.59 16.42
CA CYS A 257 -12.51 -15.96 15.59
C CYS A 257 -13.90 -16.07 16.24
N LEU A 258 -14.29 -17.27 16.69
CA LEU A 258 -15.58 -17.52 17.35
C LEU A 258 -15.79 -16.61 18.58
N LYS A 259 -14.79 -16.51 19.46
CA LYS A 259 -14.88 -15.66 20.67
C LYS A 259 -15.06 -14.17 20.37
N ARG A 260 -14.68 -13.74 19.17
CA ARG A 260 -14.75 -12.33 18.74
C ARG A 260 -15.85 -12.08 17.72
N GLY A 261 -16.70 -13.07 17.44
CA GLY A 261 -17.77 -12.96 16.44
C GLY A 261 -17.25 -12.75 15.01
N LEU A 262 -16.04 -13.22 14.72
CA LEU A 262 -15.42 -13.15 13.39
C LEU A 262 -15.70 -14.45 12.63
N ASN A 263 -15.97 -14.38 11.33
CA ASN A 263 -16.10 -15.58 10.50
C ASN A 263 -14.72 -16.15 10.13
N SER A 264 -13.72 -15.28 10.00
CA SER A 264 -12.32 -15.66 9.78
C SER A 264 -11.37 -14.56 10.25
N LEU A 265 -10.05 -14.81 10.22
CA LEU A 265 -9.05 -13.77 10.52
C LEU A 265 -9.12 -12.59 9.55
N HIS A 266 -9.64 -12.79 8.34
CA HIS A 266 -9.86 -11.67 7.42
C HIS A 266 -10.83 -10.63 7.98
N ASP A 267 -11.68 -10.96 8.95
CA ASP A 267 -12.62 -10.01 9.54
C ASP A 267 -11.98 -9.16 10.66
N VAL A 268 -10.71 -9.44 11.02
CA VAL A 268 -9.97 -8.61 11.96
C VAL A 268 -9.83 -7.20 11.38
N LYS A 269 -10.13 -6.18 12.19
CA LYS A 269 -10.03 -4.78 11.77
C LYS A 269 -8.56 -4.34 11.71
N GLN A 270 -8.22 -3.58 10.69
CA GLN A 270 -6.88 -3.06 10.48
C GLN A 270 -6.40 -2.19 11.65
N GLN A 271 -7.31 -1.45 12.30
CA GLN A 271 -6.97 -0.57 13.42
C GLN A 271 -6.41 -1.29 14.66
N ILE A 272 -6.78 -2.57 14.87
CA ILE A 272 -6.31 -3.37 16.01
C ILE A 272 -5.21 -4.36 15.61
N PHE A 273 -4.81 -4.37 14.34
CA PHE A 273 -3.89 -5.36 13.79
C PHE A 273 -2.53 -5.29 14.48
N GLU A 274 -1.90 -4.12 14.52
CA GLU A 274 -0.56 -3.95 15.10
C GLU A 274 -0.54 -4.30 16.60
N GLU A 275 -1.55 -3.85 17.35
CA GLU A 275 -1.70 -4.16 18.78
C GLU A 275 -1.87 -5.67 19.00
N THR A 276 -2.68 -6.33 18.16
CA THR A 276 -2.88 -7.78 18.22
C THR A 276 -1.57 -8.52 17.95
N CYS A 277 -0.84 -8.14 16.89
CA CYS A 277 0.46 -8.74 16.57
C CYS A 277 1.47 -8.55 17.71
N GLN A 278 1.54 -7.36 18.30
CA GLN A 278 2.43 -7.08 19.44
C GLN A 278 2.09 -7.93 20.67
N SER A 279 0.80 -8.08 20.99
CA SER A 279 0.36 -8.93 22.09
C SER A 279 0.75 -10.39 21.88
N ILE A 280 0.63 -10.91 20.66
CA ILE A 280 1.00 -12.30 20.34
C ILE A 280 2.52 -12.48 20.41
N HIS A 281 3.30 -11.53 19.90
CA HIS A 281 4.76 -11.55 20.04
C HIS A 281 5.21 -11.59 21.50
N SER A 282 4.60 -10.76 22.36
CA SER A 282 4.90 -10.79 23.79
C SER A 282 4.58 -12.13 24.43
N MET A 283 3.50 -12.79 24.00
CA MET A 283 3.14 -14.14 24.48
C MET A 283 4.19 -15.17 24.07
N ILE A 284 4.63 -15.16 22.81
CA ILE A 284 5.69 -16.05 22.30
C ILE A 284 6.99 -15.85 23.08
N GLN A 285 7.40 -14.59 23.30
CA GLN A 285 8.61 -14.27 24.05
C GLN A 285 8.55 -14.78 25.50
N ASN A 286 7.39 -14.65 26.15
CA ASN A 286 7.19 -15.13 27.52
C ASN A 286 7.27 -16.66 27.59
N LEU A 287 6.66 -17.37 26.62
CA LEU A 287 6.76 -18.83 26.53
C LEU A 287 8.21 -19.30 26.34
N GLN A 288 8.96 -18.65 25.46
CA GLN A 288 10.38 -18.97 25.23
C GLN A 288 11.24 -18.73 26.48
N LYS A 289 11.03 -17.60 27.18
CA LYS A 289 11.73 -17.31 28.44
C LYS A 289 11.43 -18.36 29.52
N ALA A 290 10.18 -18.79 29.63
CA ALA A 290 9.78 -19.82 30.59
C ALA A 290 10.44 -21.17 30.28
N GLN A 291 10.49 -21.57 29.01
CA GLN A 291 11.18 -22.79 28.57
C GLN A 291 12.68 -22.73 28.89
N GLN A 292 13.35 -21.64 28.54
CA GLN A 292 14.78 -21.47 28.83
C GLN A 292 15.08 -21.45 30.33
N ALA A 293 14.22 -20.83 31.13
CA ALA A 293 14.37 -20.83 32.58
C ALA A 293 14.24 -22.24 33.16
N ASN A 294 13.27 -23.02 32.67
CA ASN A 294 13.07 -24.40 33.09
C ASN A 294 14.24 -25.32 32.68
N GLU A 295 14.74 -25.18 31.44
CA GLU A 295 15.94 -25.90 30.98
C GLU A 295 17.16 -25.56 31.82
N LYS A 296 17.39 -24.28 32.12
CA LYS A 296 18.49 -23.84 33.01
C LYS A 296 18.33 -24.40 34.42
N GLN A 297 17.12 -24.46 34.95
CA GLN A 297 16.85 -25.02 36.27
C GLN A 297 17.14 -26.53 36.28
N MET A 298 16.63 -27.28 35.31
CA MET A 298 16.88 -28.72 35.16
C MET A 298 18.38 -29.02 35.02
N GLN A 299 19.10 -28.19 34.26
CA GLN A 299 20.55 -28.33 34.09
C GLN A 299 21.30 -28.02 35.39
N ALA A 300 20.91 -26.96 36.10
CA ALA A 300 21.49 -26.62 37.41
C ALA A 300 21.24 -27.71 38.46
N GLU A 301 20.05 -28.31 38.50
CA GLU A 301 19.73 -29.44 39.39
C GLU A 301 20.57 -30.67 39.04
N THR A 302 20.75 -30.95 37.75
CA THR A 302 21.60 -32.06 37.27
C THR A 302 23.07 -31.84 37.64
N ASP A 303 23.58 -30.62 37.43
CA ASP A 303 24.95 -30.22 37.81
C ASP A 303 25.17 -30.29 39.32
N ALA A 304 24.20 -29.85 40.13
CA ALA A 304 24.28 -29.90 41.59
C ALA A 304 24.26 -31.35 42.11
N ARG A 305 23.45 -32.22 41.51
CA ARG A 305 23.47 -33.66 41.82
C ARG A 305 24.83 -34.27 41.48
N LEU A 306 25.37 -33.96 40.31
CA LEU A 306 26.68 -34.47 39.88
C LEU A 306 27.83 -34.01 40.79
N GLU A 307 27.80 -32.77 41.29
CA GLU A 307 28.73 -32.26 42.31
C GLU A 307 28.59 -33.01 43.65
N SER A 308 27.36 -33.26 44.12
CA SER A 308 27.12 -34.04 45.35
C SER A 308 27.62 -35.48 45.22
N ASP A 309 27.38 -36.10 44.07
CA ASP A 309 27.87 -37.45 43.77
C ASP A 309 29.40 -37.47 43.73
N HIS A 310 30.04 -36.43 43.18
CA HIS A 310 31.50 -36.30 43.14
C HIS A 310 32.12 -36.24 44.53
N GLN A 311 31.56 -35.43 45.42
CA GLN A 311 32.03 -35.34 46.81
C GLN A 311 31.87 -36.65 47.57
N THR A 312 30.80 -37.40 47.29
CA THR A 312 30.57 -38.72 47.89
C THR A 312 31.58 -39.73 47.36
N ALA A 313 31.81 -39.74 46.05
CA ALA A 313 32.79 -40.63 45.42
C ALA A 313 34.22 -40.38 45.92
N LEU A 314 34.63 -39.13 46.14
CA LEU A 314 35.93 -38.82 46.75
C LEU A 314 36.07 -39.42 48.17
N LYS A 315 35.00 -39.39 48.97
CA LYS A 315 35.00 -40.03 50.29
C LYS A 315 35.06 -41.55 50.18
N ASP A 316 34.31 -42.14 49.25
CA ASP A 316 34.31 -43.59 49.02
C ASP A 316 35.69 -44.07 48.57
N ILE A 317 36.37 -43.33 47.69
CA ILE A 317 37.75 -43.61 47.25
C ILE A 317 38.70 -43.62 48.45
N GLN A 318 38.59 -42.68 49.39
CA GLN A 318 39.44 -42.68 50.59
C GLN A 318 39.27 -43.93 51.46
N HIS A 319 38.07 -44.51 51.48
CA HIS A 319 37.73 -45.70 52.28
C HIS A 319 37.77 -47.01 51.47
N ALA A 320 38.18 -46.96 50.21
CA ALA A 320 38.37 -48.14 49.37
C ALA A 320 39.31 -49.15 50.05
N LYS A 321 39.06 -50.44 49.85
CA LYS A 321 39.87 -51.52 50.44
C LYS A 321 40.60 -52.36 49.39
N SER A 322 40.26 -52.18 48.11
CA SER A 322 40.86 -52.88 46.98
C SER A 322 40.80 -52.03 45.72
N ILE A 323 41.63 -52.37 44.73
CA ILE A 323 41.67 -51.67 43.44
C ILE A 323 40.34 -51.78 42.66
N ASN A 324 39.60 -52.88 42.85
CA ASN A 324 38.29 -53.07 42.23
C ASN A 324 37.24 -52.08 42.73
N ASP A 325 37.39 -51.58 43.97
CA ASP A 325 36.48 -50.58 44.53
C ASP A 325 36.62 -49.21 43.83
N LEU A 326 37.75 -48.97 43.15
CA LEU A 326 38.04 -47.73 42.42
C LEU A 326 37.42 -47.68 41.01
N ASN A 327 37.04 -48.83 40.44
CA ASN A 327 36.46 -48.91 39.09
C ASN A 327 35.07 -48.25 39.03
N LYS A 328 34.26 -48.45 40.08
CA LYS A 328 32.89 -47.93 40.16
C LYS A 328 32.82 -46.39 40.05
N PRO A 329 33.59 -45.60 40.84
CA PRO A 329 33.61 -44.15 40.66
C PRO A 329 34.26 -43.73 39.34
N ALA A 330 35.32 -44.40 38.88
CA ALA A 330 35.97 -44.06 37.61
C ALA A 330 35.03 -44.21 36.39
N ASP A 331 34.22 -45.27 36.38
CA ASP A 331 33.25 -45.50 35.29
C ASP A 331 32.04 -44.57 35.36
N TYR A 332 31.56 -44.23 36.57
CA TYR A 332 30.41 -43.35 36.75
C TYR A 332 30.68 -41.91 36.29
N PHE A 333 31.90 -41.40 36.51
CA PHE A 333 32.28 -40.02 36.14
C PHE A 333 32.90 -39.91 34.74
N ARG A 334 33.01 -40.99 33.97
CA ARG A 334 33.57 -40.98 32.61
C ARG A 334 32.79 -40.05 31.68
N GLY A 335 33.48 -39.13 31.00
CA GLY A 335 32.86 -38.12 30.12
C GLY A 335 32.21 -36.94 30.85
N THR A 336 32.35 -36.85 32.18
CA THR A 336 31.83 -35.73 32.98
C THR A 336 32.93 -34.71 33.30
N LYS A 337 32.53 -33.51 33.74
CA LYS A 337 33.50 -32.47 34.15
C LYS A 337 34.39 -32.86 35.36
N TYR A 338 34.03 -33.91 36.11
CA TYR A 338 34.80 -34.41 37.25
C TYR A 338 35.68 -35.63 36.96
N GLU A 339 35.64 -36.15 35.72
CA GLU A 339 36.37 -37.36 35.33
C GLU A 339 37.84 -37.33 35.77
N GLN A 340 38.56 -36.28 35.38
CA GLN A 340 39.99 -36.16 35.68
C GLN A 340 40.27 -36.06 37.19
N SER A 341 39.39 -35.39 37.95
CA SER A 341 39.53 -35.28 39.40
C SER A 341 39.38 -36.64 40.08
N ILE A 342 38.42 -37.44 39.64
CA ILE A 342 38.18 -38.79 40.18
C ILE A 342 39.32 -39.72 39.81
N LEU A 343 39.79 -39.70 38.56
CA LEU A 343 40.93 -40.52 38.12
C LEU A 343 42.19 -40.20 38.93
N ASN A 344 42.48 -38.92 39.16
CA ASN A 344 43.62 -38.51 39.98
C ASN A 344 43.49 -39.00 41.45
N ALA A 345 42.29 -38.95 42.02
CA ALA A 345 42.03 -39.42 43.38
C ALA A 345 42.17 -40.95 43.49
N CYS A 346 41.65 -41.70 42.52
CA CYS A 346 41.84 -43.15 42.43
C CYS A 346 43.33 -43.52 42.33
N GLN A 347 44.09 -42.84 41.46
CA GLN A 347 45.53 -43.08 41.31
C GLN A 347 46.28 -42.81 42.61
N ALA A 348 46.05 -41.65 43.23
CA ALA A 348 46.70 -41.29 44.49
C ALA A 348 46.40 -42.30 45.62
N LYS A 349 45.17 -42.81 45.70
CA LYS A 349 44.81 -43.84 46.67
C LYS A 349 45.50 -45.18 46.36
N SER A 350 45.56 -45.59 45.10
CA SER A 350 46.25 -46.80 44.65
C SER A 350 47.74 -46.75 45.01
N ASP A 351 48.38 -45.61 44.76
CA ASP A 351 49.80 -45.37 45.05
C ASP A 351 50.08 -45.39 46.56
N MET A 352 49.19 -44.82 47.39
CA MET A 352 49.34 -44.80 48.85
C MET A 352 49.23 -46.19 49.50
N GLU A 353 48.32 -47.03 49.02
CA GLU A 353 48.09 -48.37 49.58
C GLU A 353 48.98 -49.45 48.93
N GLY A 354 49.80 -49.07 47.95
CA GLY A 354 50.68 -49.99 47.21
C GLY A 354 49.92 -50.98 46.34
N TRP A 355 48.71 -50.63 45.89
CA TRP A 355 47.93 -51.45 44.97
C TRP A 355 48.51 -51.28 43.57
N SER A 356 49.24 -52.30 43.11
CA SER A 356 49.65 -52.38 41.71
C SER A 356 48.43 -52.75 40.85
N ALA A 357 48.27 -52.07 39.72
CA ALA A 357 47.30 -52.39 38.68
C ALA A 357 47.39 -53.85 38.20
#